data_AF-A0A2N2SJF6-F1
#
_entry.id   AF-A0A2N2SJF6-F1
#
_cell.length_a   1.000
_cell.length_b   1.000
_cell.length_c   1.000
_cell.angle_alpha   90.00
_cell.angle_beta   90.00
_cell.angle_gamma   90.00
#
_symmetry.space_group_name_H-M   'P 1'
#
loop_
_entity.id
_entity.type
_entity.pdbx_description
1 polymer ?
#
loop_
_entity_poly.entity_id
_entity_poly.type
_entity_poly.pdbx_seq_one_letter_code
_entity_poly.pdbx_strand_id
1 'polypeptide(L)'
;LFSSREIPGEIVDVLVVREDVLRTRRADLQAAVSAHFEARLALLADPAAAAERLGARLSLDEVALRAALGLIQLPGPEENRRLLGGAEAGLAQVLVTMSSRMKSLGLLEGEPVLKGMLVADLVEAV
;
A
#
# COMPACT_ATOMS: atom_id res chain seq x y z
N LEU A 1 -23.48 1.63 -12.46
CA LEU A 1 -22.13 2.19 -12.25
C LEU A 1 -21.44 1.31 -11.22
N PHE A 2 -20.19 0.93 -11.44
CA PHE A 2 -19.38 0.14 -10.50
C PHE A 2 -18.53 1.08 -9.62
N SER A 3 -18.34 0.74 -8.35
CA SER A 3 -17.44 1.45 -7.43
C SER A 3 -16.43 0.49 -6.81
N SER A 4 -15.16 0.89 -6.68
CA SER A 4 -14.15 0.09 -5.96
C SER A 4 -14.49 -0.14 -4.48
N ARG A 5 -15.43 0.63 -3.92
CA ARG A 5 -16.03 0.37 -2.60
C ARG A 5 -16.76 -0.97 -2.51
N GLU A 6 -17.16 -1.54 -3.65
CA GLU A 6 -17.82 -2.84 -3.76
C GLU A 6 -16.83 -4.01 -3.71
N ILE A 7 -15.52 -3.75 -3.81
CA ILE A 7 -14.43 -4.74 -3.77
C ILE A 7 -13.36 -4.36 -2.72
N PRO A 8 -13.74 -4.32 -1.42
CA PRO A 8 -12.85 -3.84 -0.37
C PRO A 8 -11.57 -4.67 -0.28
N GLY A 9 -10.43 -3.98 -0.22
CA GLY A 9 -9.10 -4.60 -0.11
C GLY A 9 -8.52 -5.14 -1.42
N GLU A 10 -9.28 -5.19 -2.52
CA GLU A 10 -8.76 -5.67 -3.82
C GLU A 10 -7.97 -4.59 -4.59
N ILE A 11 -8.26 -3.31 -4.34
CA ILE A 11 -7.52 -2.18 -4.92
C ILE A 11 -6.66 -1.55 -3.82
N VAL A 12 -5.37 -1.86 -3.84
CA VAL A 12 -4.39 -1.42 -2.84
C VAL A 12 -3.06 -1.12 -3.51
N ASP A 13 -2.50 0.04 -3.19
CA ASP A 13 -1.12 0.36 -3.55
C ASP A 13 -0.16 -0.29 -2.54
N VAL A 14 0.82 -1.05 -3.05
CA VAL A 14 1.80 -1.77 -2.22
C VAL A 14 3.23 -1.39 -2.59
N LEU A 15 4.09 -1.32 -1.58
CA LEU A 15 5.53 -1.23 -1.79
C LEU A 15 6.10 -2.64 -1.95
N VAL A 16 6.56 -2.97 -3.15
CA VAL A 16 7.23 -4.24 -3.44
C VAL A 16 8.74 -4.01 -3.50
N VAL A 17 9.49 -4.88 -2.82
CA VAL A 17 10.95 -4.88 -2.82
C VAL A 17 11.47 -6.23 -3.28
N ARG A 18 12.68 -6.25 -3.85
CA ARG A 18 13.34 -7.51 -4.17
C ARG A 18 13.80 -8.20 -2.88
N GLU A 19 13.74 -9.53 -2.87
CA GLU A 19 14.10 -10.34 -1.70
C GLU A 19 15.57 -10.15 -1.27
N ASP A 20 16.49 -10.02 -2.23
CA ASP A 20 17.90 -9.75 -1.96
C ASP A 20 18.11 -8.39 -1.27
N VAL A 21 17.39 -7.35 -1.70
CA VAL A 21 17.37 -6.03 -1.07
C VAL A 21 16.77 -6.11 0.33
N LEU A 22 15.67 -6.84 0.51
CA LEU A 22 15.05 -7.05 1.82
C LEU A 22 16.03 -7.65 2.83
N ARG A 23 16.82 -8.63 2.39
CA ARG A 23 17.81 -9.31 3.23
C ARG A 23 19.05 -8.46 3.50
N THR A 24 19.55 -7.74 2.50
CA THR A 24 20.87 -7.08 2.57
C THR A 24 20.81 -5.62 2.99
N ARG A 25 19.67 -4.95 2.79
CA ARG A 25 19.47 -3.52 3.05
C ARG A 25 18.27 -3.23 3.94
N ARG A 26 18.04 -4.10 4.92
CA ARG A 26 16.87 -4.03 5.81
C ARG A 26 16.76 -2.68 6.55
N ALA A 27 17.87 -2.14 7.03
CA ALA A 27 17.89 -0.84 7.71
C ALA A 27 17.50 0.31 6.77
N ASP A 28 18.00 0.30 5.53
CA ASP A 28 17.66 1.32 4.53
C ASP A 28 16.16 1.27 4.18
N LEU A 29 15.59 0.06 4.07
CA LEU A 29 14.16 -0.13 3.84
C LEU A 29 13.32 0.39 5.01
N GLN A 30 13.74 0.13 6.24
CA GLN A 30 13.04 0.61 7.42
C GLN A 30 13.07 2.15 7.52
N ALA A 31 14.19 2.78 7.14
CA ALA A 31 14.27 4.23 7.02
C ALA A 31 13.31 4.76 5.94
N ALA A 32 13.22 4.09 4.79
CA ALA A 32 12.27 4.48 3.73
C ALA A 32 10.80 4.35 4.17
N VAL A 33 10.46 3.27 4.89
CA VAL A 33 9.11 3.07 5.45
C VAL A 33 8.79 4.14 6.51
N SER A 34 9.73 4.47 7.38
CA SER A 34 9.56 5.54 8.37
C SER A 34 9.32 6.90 7.68
N ALA A 35 10.16 7.24 6.70
CA ALA A 35 10.03 8.46 5.93
C ALA A 35 8.70 8.54 5.15
N HIS A 36 8.17 7.41 4.68
CA HIS A 36 6.83 7.36 4.08
C HIS A 36 5.74 7.79 5.07
N PHE A 37 5.78 7.30 6.31
CA PHE A 37 4.79 7.68 7.32
C PHE A 37 4.95 9.14 7.77
N GLU A 38 6.17 9.65 7.87
CA GLU A 38 6.42 11.07 8.11
C GLU A 38 5.86 11.93 6.97
N ALA A 39 6.11 11.55 5.72
CA ALA A 39 5.57 12.24 4.55
C ALA A 39 4.04 12.19 4.51
N ARG A 40 3.42 11.08 4.92
CA ARG A 40 1.97 10.96 5.09
C ARG A 40 1.45 11.95 6.13
N LEU A 41 2.10 12.08 7.28
CA LEU A 41 1.70 13.06 8.30
C LEU A 41 1.82 14.49 7.78
N ALA A 42 2.92 14.82 7.10
CA ALA A 42 3.12 16.13 6.49
C ALA A 42 2.05 16.46 5.42
N LEU A 43 1.72 15.49 4.56
CA LEU A 43 0.66 15.60 3.56
C LEU A 43 -0.72 15.88 4.18
N LEU A 44 -1.04 15.21 5.28
CA LEU A 44 -2.32 15.38 5.98
C LEU A 44 -2.38 16.68 6.79
N ALA A 45 -1.24 17.15 7.30
CA ALA A 45 -1.15 18.39 8.07
C ALA A 45 -1.30 19.63 7.18
N ASP A 46 -0.67 19.63 5.99
CA ASP A 46 -0.73 20.75 5.05
C ASP A 46 -0.85 20.27 3.59
N PRO A 47 -2.07 19.99 3.12
CA PRO A 47 -2.32 19.60 1.73
C PRO A 47 -1.94 20.66 0.70
N ALA A 48 -1.92 21.95 1.07
CA ALA A 48 -1.57 23.04 0.16
C ALA A 48 -0.07 23.02 -0.14
N ALA A 49 0.76 22.99 0.91
CA ALA A 49 2.21 22.82 0.76
C ALA A 49 2.56 21.50 0.05
N ALA A 50 1.78 20.44 0.27
CA ALA A 50 1.95 19.19 -0.45
C ALA A 50 1.58 19.32 -1.94
N ALA A 51 0.55 20.08 -2.30
CA ALA A 51 0.17 20.33 -3.69
C ALA A 51 1.26 21.11 -4.44
N GLU A 52 1.94 22.06 -3.81
CA GLU A 52 3.09 22.74 -4.43
C GLU A 52 4.23 21.78 -4.76
N ARG A 53 4.46 20.77 -3.91
CA ARG A 53 5.58 19.80 -4.06
C ARG A 53 5.22 18.59 -4.93
N LEU A 54 3.97 18.13 -4.88
CA LEU A 54 3.50 16.89 -5.51
C LEU A 54 2.59 17.15 -6.71
N GLY A 55 1.92 18.30 -6.77
CA GLY A 55 0.89 18.62 -7.75
C GLY A 55 1.40 18.57 -9.18
N ALA A 56 2.62 19.02 -9.44
CA ALA A 56 3.25 18.90 -10.75
C ALA A 56 3.42 17.44 -11.21
N ARG A 57 3.81 16.54 -10.29
CA ARG A 57 3.97 15.10 -10.59
C ARG A 57 2.62 14.42 -10.77
N LEU A 58 1.62 14.84 -10.01
CA LEU A 58 0.28 14.26 -10.05
C LEU A 58 -0.64 14.91 -11.08
N SER A 59 -0.21 16.02 -11.70
CA SER A 59 -1.05 16.90 -12.53
C SER A 59 -2.33 17.35 -11.79
N LEU A 60 -2.21 17.65 -10.50
CA LEU A 60 -3.30 18.11 -9.63
C LEU A 60 -2.95 19.47 -9.03
N ASP A 61 -3.92 20.38 -8.99
CA ASP A 61 -3.86 21.55 -8.13
C ASP A 61 -4.24 21.19 -6.68
N GLU A 62 -4.20 22.18 -5.78
CA GLU A 62 -4.55 21.97 -4.36
C GLU A 62 -5.95 21.40 -4.17
N VAL A 63 -6.94 21.96 -4.89
CA VAL A 63 -8.35 21.58 -4.74
C VAL A 63 -8.53 20.14 -5.20
N ALA A 64 -7.96 19.78 -6.34
CA ALA A 64 -8.02 18.44 -6.89
C ALA A 64 -7.24 17.43 -6.04
N LEU A 65 -6.10 17.81 -5.47
CA LEU A 65 -5.36 16.95 -4.54
C LEU A 65 -6.18 16.68 -3.27
N ARG A 66 -6.75 17.71 -2.64
CA ARG A 66 -7.62 17.54 -1.46
C ARG A 66 -8.82 16.66 -1.77
N ALA A 67 -9.45 16.84 -2.93
CA ALA A 67 -10.56 16.00 -3.37
C ALA A 67 -10.12 14.53 -3.55
N ALA A 68 -8.97 14.29 -4.20
CA ALA A 68 -8.44 12.94 -4.39
C ALA A 68 -8.10 12.25 -3.06
N LEU A 69 -7.48 12.97 -2.11
CA LEU A 69 -7.18 12.45 -0.78
C LEU A 69 -8.43 12.03 -0.01
N GLY A 70 -9.56 12.70 -0.23
CA GLY A 70 -10.86 12.33 0.37
C GLY A 70 -11.50 11.08 -0.24
N LEU A 71 -10.99 10.58 -1.37
CA LEU A 71 -11.50 9.38 -2.05
C LEU A 71 -10.67 8.13 -1.74
N ILE A 72 -9.49 8.28 -1.15
CA ILE A 72 -8.58 7.19 -0.86
C ILE A 72 -8.40 7.00 0.65
N GLN A 73 -8.03 5.79 1.04
CA GLN A 73 -7.58 5.50 2.39
C GLN A 73 -6.05 5.54 2.40
N LEU A 74 -5.48 6.40 3.24
CA LEU A 74 -4.04 6.44 3.49
C LEU A 74 -3.77 5.74 4.84
N PRO A 75 -3.51 4.42 4.87
CA PRO A 75 -3.32 3.69 6.11
C PRO A 75 -2.07 4.18 6.87
N GLY A 76 -2.20 4.38 8.18
CA GLY A 76 -1.06 4.65 9.07
C GLY A 76 -0.33 3.37 9.46
N PRO A 77 0.66 3.44 10.38
CA PRO A 77 1.40 2.26 10.83
C PRO A 77 0.52 1.15 11.40
N GLU A 78 -0.42 1.49 12.29
CA GLU A 78 -1.35 0.51 12.89
C GLU A 78 -2.23 -0.21 11.87
N GLU A 79 -2.73 0.52 10.86
CA GLU A 79 -3.55 -0.07 9.81
C GLU A 79 -2.70 -0.95 8.90
N ASN A 80 -1.49 -0.53 8.55
CA ASN A 80 -0.55 -1.37 7.81
C ASN A 80 -0.19 -2.65 8.58
N ARG A 81 -0.01 -2.59 9.91
CA ARG A 81 0.19 -3.80 10.74
C ARG A 81 -0.99 -4.77 10.62
N ARG A 82 -2.23 -4.28 10.64
CA ARG A 82 -3.42 -5.11 10.42
C ARG A 82 -3.47 -5.69 9.00
N LEU A 83 -3.20 -4.88 8.00
CA LEU A 83 -3.22 -5.28 6.59
C LEU A 83 -2.14 -6.33 6.27
N LEU A 84 -0.94 -6.19 6.82
CA LEU A 84 0.21 -7.07 6.56
C LEU A 84 0.30 -8.27 7.52
N GLY A 85 -0.22 -8.15 8.75
CA GLY A 85 -0.01 -9.12 9.85
C GLY A 85 -0.94 -10.33 9.86
N GLY A 86 -2.02 -10.35 9.06
CA GLY A 86 -2.75 -11.59 8.75
C GLY A 86 -3.78 -12.06 9.80
N ALA A 87 -4.92 -11.37 9.88
CA ALA A 87 -6.21 -11.96 10.30
C ALA A 87 -7.22 -11.90 9.14
N GLU A 88 -8.44 -12.40 9.31
CA GLU A 88 -9.52 -12.51 8.28
C GLU A 88 -9.80 -11.24 7.45
N ALA A 89 -9.31 -10.07 7.88
CA ALA A 89 -9.44 -8.78 7.19
C ALA A 89 -8.12 -8.22 6.60
N GLY A 90 -7.04 -9.01 6.56
CA GLY A 90 -5.73 -8.61 6.01
C GLY A 90 -5.53 -8.97 4.54
N LEU A 91 -4.45 -8.45 3.93
CA LEU A 91 -4.11 -8.66 2.53
C LEU A 91 -3.81 -10.13 2.18
N ALA A 92 -3.51 -10.98 3.17
CA ALA A 92 -3.27 -12.40 2.96
C ALA A 92 -4.47 -13.10 2.29
N GLN A 93 -5.70 -12.82 2.74
CA GLN A 93 -6.89 -13.42 2.15
C GLN A 93 -7.14 -12.89 0.74
N VAL A 94 -6.91 -11.59 0.51
CA VAL A 94 -7.00 -10.97 -0.81
C VAL A 94 -6.03 -11.63 -1.78
N LEU A 95 -4.77 -11.86 -1.37
CA LEU A 95 -3.75 -12.54 -2.18
C LEU A 95 -4.19 -13.95 -2.59
N VAL A 96 -4.76 -14.73 -1.67
CA VAL A 96 -5.29 -16.07 -1.97
C VAL A 96 -6.44 -16.00 -2.97
N THR A 97 -7.44 -15.16 -2.70
CA THR A 97 -8.61 -15.00 -3.57
C THR A 97 -8.23 -14.53 -4.97
N MET A 98 -7.37 -13.52 -5.07
CA MET A 98 -6.88 -13.00 -6.35
C MET A 98 -6.06 -14.03 -7.12
N SER A 99 -5.12 -14.73 -6.45
CA SER A 99 -4.30 -15.74 -7.11
C SER A 99 -5.15 -16.88 -7.69
N SER A 100 -6.13 -17.36 -6.93
CA SER A 100 -7.08 -18.38 -7.38
C SER A 100 -7.93 -17.89 -8.56
N ARG A 101 -8.45 -16.67 -8.49
CA ARG A 101 -9.25 -16.07 -9.56
C ARG A 101 -8.44 -15.87 -10.83
N MET A 102 -7.25 -15.29 -10.72
CA MET A 102 -6.34 -15.08 -11.85
C MET A 102 -5.94 -16.39 -12.51
N LYS A 103 -5.67 -17.45 -11.74
CA LYS A 103 -5.44 -18.80 -12.28
C LYS A 103 -6.65 -19.36 -13.02
N SER A 104 -7.85 -19.26 -12.43
CA SER A 104 -9.08 -19.73 -13.10
C SER A 104 -9.38 -19.00 -14.41
N LEU A 105 -8.93 -17.75 -14.52
CA LEU A 105 -9.06 -16.91 -15.72
C LEU A 105 -7.89 -17.10 -16.70
N GLY A 106 -6.90 -17.95 -16.39
CA GLY A 106 -5.72 -18.17 -17.23
C GLY A 106 -4.73 -17.00 -17.26
N LEU A 107 -4.79 -16.09 -16.28
CA LEU A 107 -3.85 -14.96 -16.13
C LEU A 107 -2.56 -15.35 -15.40
N LEU A 108 -2.55 -16.52 -14.75
CA LEU A 108 -1.38 -17.11 -14.12
C LEU A 108 -1.23 -18.55 -14.61
N GLU A 109 0.01 -18.94 -14.93
CA GLU A 109 0.35 -20.31 -15.33
C GLU A 109 0.19 -21.31 -14.17
N GLY A 110 0.31 -20.84 -12.92
CA GLY A 110 0.19 -21.64 -11.71
C GLY A 110 -0.08 -20.78 -10.47
N GLU A 111 -0.25 -21.42 -9.31
CA GLU A 111 -0.41 -20.67 -8.06
C GLU A 111 0.95 -20.13 -7.59
N PRO A 112 1.03 -18.83 -7.25
CA PRO A 112 2.26 -18.25 -6.72
C PRO A 112 2.52 -18.72 -5.28
N VAL A 113 3.79 -18.71 -4.88
CA VAL A 113 4.17 -18.97 -3.49
C VAL A 113 3.88 -17.72 -2.66
N LEU A 114 2.77 -17.73 -1.92
CA LEU A 114 2.34 -16.56 -1.13
C LEU A 114 3.10 -16.39 0.19
N LYS A 115 3.71 -17.46 0.70
CA LYS A 115 4.44 -17.45 1.96
C LYS A 115 5.62 -16.48 1.89
N GLY A 116 5.68 -15.52 2.81
CA GLY A 116 6.76 -14.54 2.89
C GLY A 116 6.61 -13.33 1.98
N MET A 117 5.50 -13.20 1.22
CA MET A 117 5.23 -12.00 0.42
C MET A 117 4.83 -10.78 1.26
N LEU A 118 4.25 -11.01 2.44
CA LEU A 118 3.87 -9.94 3.38
C LEU A 118 4.91 -9.83 4.48
N VAL A 119 5.42 -8.63 4.70
CA VAL A 119 6.55 -8.33 5.60
C VAL A 119 6.11 -7.25 6.58
N ALA A 120 5.41 -7.64 7.64
CA ALA A 120 4.82 -6.72 8.61
C ALA A 120 5.87 -6.06 9.53
N ASP A 121 6.99 -6.74 9.78
CA ASP A 121 8.02 -6.33 10.72
C ASP A 121 8.74 -5.01 10.34
N LEU A 122 8.71 -4.62 9.05
CA LEU A 122 9.20 -3.31 8.59
C LEU A 122 8.31 -2.14 9.06
N VAL A 123 7.07 -2.41 9.43
CA VAL A 123 6.09 -1.42 9.94
C VAL A 123 5.96 -1.50 11.46
N GLU A 124 6.31 -2.63 12.08
CA GLU A 124 6.30 -2.78 13.54
C GLU A 124 7.31 -1.88 14.24
N ALA A 125 8.38 -1.53 13.55
CA ALA A 125 9.47 -0.75 14.10
C ALA A 125 9.38 0.75 13.79
N VAL A 126 8.16 1.22 13.49
CA VAL A 126 7.76 2.63 13.32
C VAL A 126 6.64 2.99 14.29
#